data_AF-A0A6P8SXT1-F1
#
_entry.id   AF-A0A6P8SXT1-F1
#
_cell.length_a   1.000
_cell.length_b   1.000
_cell.length_c   1.000
_cell.angle_alpha   90.00
_cell.angle_beta   90.00
_cell.angle_gamma   90.00
#
_symmetry.space_group_name_H-M   'P 1'
#
loop_
_entity.id
_entity.type
_entity.pdbx_description
1 polymer ?
#
loop_
_entity_poly.entity_id
_entity_poly.type
_entity_poly.pdbx_seq_one_letter_code
_entity_poly.pdbx_strand_id
1 'polypeptide(L)'
;MSDTEEDNEISFPVKFLGRVEVVRSDGLEILSEAAQSLKTPDQFSSEKAARKSKVHLFLSLSGIDILENKTKFLLYSCPLSTISFCAVLPSSPKVFGFLARHPAADTNHCYLFQSQAFSHVLVSVIGDAFRASKKEESIRGGRDLIVEALRHKNKVLQRENEELKRRLAGQSN
;
A
#
# COMPACT_ATOMS: atom_id res chain seq x y z
N MET A 1 -25.61 -2.48 11.05
CA MET A 1 -25.81 -2.66 9.61
C MET A 1 -24.44 -2.57 9.00
N SER A 2 -23.91 -3.68 8.48
CA SER A 2 -22.62 -3.71 7.81
C SER A 2 -22.81 -3.04 6.46
N ASP A 3 -22.37 -1.79 6.34
CA ASP A 3 -22.05 -1.19 5.06
C ASP A 3 -20.96 -2.06 4.45
N THR A 4 -21.40 -3.04 3.66
CA THR A 4 -20.53 -3.73 2.73
C THR A 4 -20.32 -2.70 1.63
N GLU A 5 -19.37 -1.78 1.84
CA GLU A 5 -18.81 -1.02 0.75
C GLU A 5 -18.43 -2.08 -0.29
N GLU A 6 -19.12 -2.07 -1.44
CA GLU A 6 -18.68 -2.82 -2.60
C GLU A 6 -17.26 -2.31 -2.87
N ASP A 7 -16.28 -3.05 -2.37
CA ASP A 7 -14.87 -2.76 -2.58
C ASP A 7 -14.71 -2.83 -4.10
N ASN A 8 -14.65 -1.65 -4.73
CA ASN A 8 -14.58 -1.50 -6.18
C ASN A 8 -13.20 -2.02 -6.61
N GLU A 9 -13.12 -3.34 -6.69
CA GLU A 9 -11.90 -4.07 -6.89
C GLU A 9 -11.73 -4.31 -8.38
N ILE A 10 -10.62 -3.82 -8.93
CA ILE A 10 -10.29 -4.03 -10.34
C ILE A 10 -9.27 -5.17 -10.40
N SER A 11 -9.56 -6.19 -11.22
CA SER A 11 -8.68 -7.35 -11.37
C SER A 11 -8.11 -7.48 -12.77
N PHE A 12 -6.82 -7.83 -12.85
CA PHE A 12 -6.13 -8.02 -14.12
C PHE A 12 -5.35 -9.34 -14.15
N PRO A 13 -5.59 -10.21 -15.15
CA PRO A 13 -4.74 -11.36 -15.35
C PRO A 13 -3.39 -10.92 -15.93
N VAL A 14 -2.32 -11.21 -15.21
CA VAL A 14 -0.94 -10.87 -15.61
C VAL A 14 -0.01 -12.05 -15.39
N LYS A 15 1.15 -12.03 -16.02
CA LYS A 15 2.19 -13.02 -15.74
C LYS A 15 3.09 -12.49 -14.63
N PHE A 16 3.19 -13.21 -13.52
CA PHE A 16 4.11 -12.85 -12.44
C PHE A 16 5.52 -13.30 -12.80
N LEU A 17 6.48 -12.38 -12.81
CA LEU A 17 7.87 -12.69 -13.10
C LEU A 17 8.61 -13.12 -11.83
N GLY A 18 8.29 -12.47 -10.71
CA GLY A 18 8.84 -12.79 -9.40
C GLY A 18 8.85 -11.60 -8.46
N ARG A 19 9.27 -11.87 -7.23
CA ARG A 19 9.56 -10.89 -6.18
C ARG A 19 11.08 -10.89 -5.92
N VAL A 20 11.62 -9.72 -5.63
CA VAL A 20 13.05 -9.53 -5.31
C VAL A 20 13.14 -8.58 -4.13
N GLU A 21 13.87 -8.96 -3.08
CA GLU A 21 14.22 -8.03 -2.00
C GLU A 21 15.22 -6.99 -2.52
N VAL A 22 14.99 -5.72 -2.19
CA VAL A 22 15.76 -4.59 -2.71
C VAL A 22 16.14 -3.60 -1.61
N VAL A 23 17.24 -2.91 -1.84
CA VAL A 23 17.84 -1.99 -0.87
C VAL A 23 17.20 -0.60 -0.84
N ARG A 24 16.60 -0.15 -1.96
CA ARG A 24 15.95 1.16 -2.09
C ARG A 24 14.46 1.00 -2.37
N SER A 25 13.65 1.94 -1.87
CA SER A 25 12.19 1.96 -2.05
C SER A 25 11.73 2.73 -3.29
N ASP A 26 12.63 3.30 -4.07
CA ASP A 26 12.31 4.09 -5.27
C ASP A 26 13.46 3.98 -6.29
N GLY A 27 13.14 4.20 -7.57
CA GLY A 27 14.08 4.29 -8.66
C GLY A 27 13.83 3.27 -9.75
N LEU A 28 13.87 3.74 -11.00
CA LEU A 28 13.77 2.87 -12.17
C LEU A 28 14.95 1.87 -12.24
N GLU A 29 16.13 2.26 -11.76
CA GLU A 29 17.32 1.40 -11.66
C GLU A 29 17.02 0.12 -10.85
N ILE A 30 16.32 0.26 -9.71
CA ILE A 30 15.94 -0.87 -8.86
C ILE A 30 15.02 -1.84 -9.61
N LEU A 31 14.06 -1.31 -10.37
CA LEU A 31 13.16 -2.13 -11.18
C LEU A 31 13.94 -2.89 -12.27
N SER A 32 14.92 -2.24 -12.89
CA SER A 32 15.78 -2.83 -13.92
C SER A 32 16.69 -3.93 -13.35
N GLU A 33 17.36 -3.66 -12.23
CA GLU A 33 18.22 -4.61 -11.53
C GLU A 33 17.44 -5.85 -11.07
N ALA A 34 16.26 -5.65 -10.46
CA ALA A 34 15.37 -6.74 -10.07
C ALA A 34 14.91 -7.57 -11.30
N ALA A 35 14.59 -6.91 -12.41
CA ALA A 35 14.23 -7.63 -13.64
C ALA A 35 15.40 -8.43 -14.23
N GLN A 36 16.64 -7.98 -14.04
CA GLN A 36 17.83 -8.72 -14.46
C GLN A 36 18.10 -9.93 -13.55
N SER A 37 17.98 -9.77 -12.23
CA SER A 37 18.19 -10.86 -11.26
C SER A 37 17.15 -11.98 -11.37
N LEU A 38 15.95 -11.68 -11.87
CA LEU A 38 14.94 -12.70 -12.19
C LEU A 38 15.25 -13.50 -13.48
N LYS A 39 16.09 -12.97 -14.38
CA LYS A 39 16.50 -13.67 -15.61
C LYS A 39 17.58 -14.70 -15.34
N THR A 40 18.45 -14.44 -14.36
CA THR A 40 19.45 -15.41 -13.92
C THR A 40 18.76 -16.48 -13.08
N PRO A 41 18.86 -17.77 -13.46
CA PRO A 41 18.29 -18.86 -12.68
C PRO A 41 19.12 -19.03 -11.41
N ASP A 42 18.71 -18.37 -10.33
CA ASP A 42 19.35 -18.52 -9.04
C ASP A 42 18.94 -19.87 -8.41
N GLN A 43 19.94 -20.68 -8.05
CA GLN A 43 19.73 -21.98 -7.42
C GLN A 43 19.21 -21.85 -5.98
N PHE A 44 19.38 -20.68 -5.33
CA PHE A 44 19.11 -20.47 -3.90
C PHE A 44 17.80 -19.73 -3.57
N SER A 45 17.09 -19.15 -4.54
CA SER A 45 15.82 -18.47 -4.23
C SER A 45 14.71 -19.47 -3.86
N SER A 46 14.14 -19.33 -2.65
CA SER A 46 13.07 -20.20 -2.11
C SER A 46 11.71 -20.00 -2.80
N GLU A 47 11.57 -18.97 -3.65
CA GLU A 47 10.31 -18.59 -4.30
C GLU A 47 10.10 -19.22 -5.69
N LYS A 48 10.80 -20.31 -5.99
CA LYS A 48 10.77 -20.99 -7.28
C LYS A 48 9.35 -21.39 -7.75
N ALA A 49 8.43 -21.65 -6.83
CA ALA A 49 7.07 -22.10 -7.16
C ALA A 49 6.17 -21.00 -7.76
N ALA A 50 6.42 -19.72 -7.44
CA ALA A 50 5.60 -18.60 -7.93
C ALA A 50 6.16 -17.94 -9.20
N ARG A 51 7.45 -18.12 -9.53
CA ARG A 51 8.07 -17.49 -10.71
C ARG A 51 7.40 -17.96 -12.01
N LYS A 52 7.05 -17.00 -12.88
CA LYS A 52 6.50 -17.21 -14.24
C LYS A 52 5.10 -17.84 -14.28
N SER A 53 4.34 -17.81 -13.19
CA SER A 53 2.93 -18.23 -13.17
C SER A 53 1.99 -17.13 -13.68
N LYS A 54 0.79 -17.52 -14.11
CA LYS A 54 -0.31 -16.58 -14.31
C LYS A 54 -0.91 -16.24 -12.96
N VAL A 55 -1.13 -14.97 -12.70
CA VAL A 55 -1.75 -14.47 -11.47
C VAL A 55 -2.86 -13.49 -11.81
N HIS A 56 -3.78 -13.28 -10.88
CA HIS A 56 -4.63 -12.11 -10.88
C HIS A 56 -4.03 -11.06 -9.94
N LEU A 57 -3.86 -9.86 -10.47
CA LEU A 57 -3.53 -8.68 -9.68
C LEU A 57 -4.85 -7.96 -9.40
N PHE A 58 -5.25 -7.96 -8.13
CA PHE A 58 -6.42 -7.26 -7.65
C PHE A 58 -5.98 -5.96 -6.99
N LEU A 59 -6.65 -4.87 -7.35
CA LEU A 59 -6.39 -3.54 -6.81
C LEU A 59 -7.68 -3.01 -6.20
N SER A 60 -7.62 -2.67 -4.92
CA SER A 60 -8.68 -2.06 -4.14
C SER A 60 -8.19 -0.77 -3.48
N LEU A 61 -9.04 -0.13 -2.67
CA LEU A 61 -8.64 1.03 -1.86
C LEU A 61 -7.71 0.63 -0.69
N SER A 62 -7.71 -0.65 -0.30
CA SER A 62 -6.87 -1.14 0.80
C SER A 62 -5.47 -1.52 0.32
N GLY A 63 -5.35 -2.14 -0.86
CA GLY A 63 -4.08 -2.69 -1.30
C GLY A 63 -4.08 -3.33 -2.67
N ILE A 64 -2.97 -4.02 -2.94
CA ILE A 64 -2.80 -4.90 -4.08
C ILE A 64 -2.68 -6.34 -3.57
N ASP A 65 -3.58 -7.20 -4.03
CA ASP A 65 -3.54 -8.62 -3.78
C ASP A 65 -3.12 -9.39 -5.04
N ILE A 66 -2.21 -10.34 -4.86
CA ILE A 66 -1.66 -11.16 -5.94
C ILE A 66 -2.10 -12.60 -5.70
N LEU A 67 -3.04 -13.08 -6.51
CA LEU A 67 -3.61 -14.43 -6.39
C LEU A 67 -3.14 -15.33 -7.52
N GLU A 68 -2.79 -16.58 -7.22
CA GLU A 68 -2.51 -17.57 -8.25
C GLU A 68 -3.75 -17.84 -9.09
N ASN A 69 -3.59 -17.94 -10.41
CA ASN A 69 -4.72 -17.93 -11.34
C ASN A 69 -5.69 -19.11 -11.19
N LYS A 70 -5.21 -20.33 -10.92
CA LYS A 70 -6.02 -21.56 -10.88
C LYS A 70 -6.68 -21.79 -9.52
N THR A 71 -5.87 -21.77 -8.48
CA THR A 71 -6.23 -22.08 -7.09
C THR A 71 -6.81 -20.89 -6.35
N LYS A 72 -6.60 -19.67 -6.88
CA LYS A 72 -6.93 -18.40 -6.21
C LYS A 72 -6.23 -18.24 -4.85
N PHE A 73 -5.14 -18.99 -4.63
CA PHE A 73 -4.34 -18.85 -3.43
C PHE A 73 -3.68 -17.47 -3.39
N LEU A 74 -3.84 -16.75 -2.26
CA LEU A 74 -3.22 -15.46 -2.02
C LEU A 74 -1.71 -15.64 -1.86
N LEU A 75 -0.94 -15.15 -2.83
CA LEU A 75 0.52 -15.22 -2.80
C LEU A 75 1.10 -14.07 -1.98
N TYR A 76 0.60 -12.85 -2.21
CA TYR A 76 1.07 -11.64 -1.53
C TYR A 76 -0.07 -10.65 -1.40
N SER A 77 -0.05 -9.89 -0.31
CA SER A 77 -0.90 -8.73 -0.08
C SER A 77 -0.02 -7.53 0.26
N CYS A 78 -0.19 -6.43 -0.47
CA CYS A 78 0.60 -5.21 -0.33
C CYS A 78 -0.35 -4.05 -0.04
N PRO A 79 -0.43 -3.55 1.20
CA PRO A 79 -1.23 -2.37 1.50
C PRO A 79 -0.76 -1.16 0.68
N LEU A 80 -1.69 -0.33 0.18
CA LEU A 80 -1.33 0.83 -0.65
C LEU A 80 -0.36 1.78 0.05
N SER A 81 -0.47 1.90 1.37
CA SER A 81 0.40 2.72 2.24
C SER A 81 1.87 2.28 2.21
N THR A 82 2.12 1.01 1.90
CA THR A 82 3.48 0.44 1.79
C THR A 82 4.10 0.61 0.42
N ILE A 83 3.29 0.94 -0.60
CA ILE A 83 3.75 1.10 -1.98
C ILE A 83 4.42 2.46 -2.13
N SER A 84 5.65 2.44 -2.61
CA SER A 84 6.50 3.62 -2.71
C SER A 84 6.74 4.07 -4.15
N PHE A 85 6.72 3.13 -5.10
CA PHE A 85 7.04 3.40 -6.50
C PHE A 85 6.37 2.36 -7.42
N CYS A 86 6.01 2.77 -8.64
CA CYS A 86 5.58 1.86 -9.70
C CYS A 86 6.00 2.40 -11.07
N ALA A 87 6.42 1.52 -11.98
CA ALA A 87 6.82 1.93 -13.32
C ALA A 87 6.73 0.78 -14.34
N VAL A 88 6.67 1.16 -15.61
CA VAL A 88 6.95 0.27 -16.73
C VAL A 88 8.44 0.32 -17.01
N LEU A 89 9.06 -0.84 -17.27
CA LEU A 89 10.48 -0.92 -17.59
C LEU A 89 10.73 -0.39 -19.02
N PRO A 90 11.56 0.65 -19.24
CA PRO A 90 11.74 1.21 -20.58
C PRO A 90 12.36 0.24 -21.58
N SER A 91 13.24 -0.65 -21.12
CA SER A 91 13.85 -1.68 -21.97
C SER A 91 12.87 -2.79 -22.37
N SER A 92 11.70 -2.88 -21.73
CA SER A 92 10.67 -3.85 -22.07
C SER A 92 9.29 -3.31 -21.69
N PRO A 93 8.57 -2.62 -22.60
CA PRO A 93 7.30 -1.96 -22.29
C PRO A 93 6.18 -2.88 -21.80
N LYS A 94 6.34 -4.19 -21.95
CA LYS A 94 5.41 -5.21 -21.45
C LYS A 94 5.64 -5.57 -20.00
N VAL A 95 6.80 -5.21 -19.45
CA VAL A 95 7.21 -5.50 -18.09
C VAL A 95 6.97 -4.26 -17.25
N PHE A 96 6.29 -4.46 -16.13
CA PHE A 96 6.04 -3.41 -15.16
C PHE A 96 6.19 -3.97 -13.75
N GLY A 97 6.29 -3.10 -12.77
CA GLY A 97 6.31 -3.52 -11.39
C GLY A 97 6.13 -2.37 -10.42
N PHE A 98 6.09 -2.73 -9.15
CA PHE A 98 5.99 -1.80 -8.04
C PHE A 98 6.90 -2.21 -6.89
N LEU A 99 7.26 -1.23 -6.07
CA LEU A 99 8.03 -1.38 -4.85
C LEU A 99 7.10 -1.23 -3.65
N ALA A 100 7.17 -2.17 -2.72
CA ALA A 100 6.42 -2.12 -1.47
C ALA A 100 7.32 -2.50 -0.29
N ARG A 101 7.15 -1.82 0.85
CA ARG A 101 7.78 -2.20 2.10
C ARG A 101 7.09 -3.43 2.69
N HIS A 102 7.87 -4.40 3.16
CA HIS A 102 7.32 -5.55 3.84
C HIS A 102 6.73 -5.13 5.20
N PRO A 103 5.48 -5.50 5.56
CA PRO A 103 4.86 -5.01 6.80
C PRO A 103 5.57 -5.48 8.07
N ALA A 104 6.13 -6.70 8.05
CA ALA A 104 6.76 -7.32 9.22
C ALA A 104 8.30 -7.27 9.21
N ALA A 105 8.92 -6.79 8.13
CA ALA A 105 10.37 -6.73 8.00
C ALA A 105 10.71 -5.36 7.42
N ASP A 106 11.70 -4.65 7.97
CA ASP A 106 12.12 -3.33 7.46
C ASP A 106 12.93 -3.46 6.16
N THR A 107 12.33 -4.13 5.18
CA THR A 107 12.90 -4.53 3.90
C THR A 107 11.93 -4.14 2.79
N ASN A 108 12.47 -3.76 1.64
CA ASN A 108 11.66 -3.37 0.47
C ASN A 108 11.66 -4.52 -0.53
N HIS A 109 10.54 -4.72 -1.19
CA HIS A 109 10.38 -5.77 -2.19
C HIS A 109 9.90 -5.18 -3.51
N CYS A 110 10.52 -5.64 -4.59
CA CYS A 110 10.13 -5.34 -5.96
C CYS A 110 9.29 -6.49 -6.52
N TYR A 111 8.07 -6.18 -6.95
CA TYR A 111 7.14 -7.12 -7.57
C TYR A 111 7.08 -6.86 -9.07
N LEU A 112 7.44 -7.85 -9.87
CA LEU A 112 7.57 -7.71 -11.32
C LEU A 112 6.55 -8.57 -12.06
N PHE A 113 5.93 -7.97 -13.07
CA PHE A 113 4.88 -8.58 -13.87
C PHE A 113 5.10 -8.33 -15.35
N GLN A 114 4.41 -9.10 -16.17
CA GLN A 114 4.35 -8.92 -17.60
C GLN A 114 2.89 -8.90 -18.07
N SER A 115 2.53 -7.87 -18.83
CA SER A 115 1.25 -7.74 -19.53
C SER A 115 1.51 -7.30 -20.96
N GLN A 116 0.86 -7.96 -21.93
CA GLN A 116 1.06 -7.65 -23.36
C GLN A 116 0.41 -6.30 -23.75
N ALA A 117 -0.70 -5.94 -23.12
CA ALA A 117 -1.54 -4.81 -23.53
C ALA A 117 -1.73 -3.75 -22.43
N PHE A 118 -1.65 -4.13 -21.15
CA PHE A 118 -2.12 -3.29 -20.04
C PHE A 118 -1.01 -2.78 -19.12
N SER A 119 0.27 -2.95 -19.45
CA SER A 119 1.39 -2.56 -18.57
C SER A 119 1.33 -1.08 -18.15
N HIS A 120 1.16 -0.16 -19.11
CA HIS A 120 1.05 1.27 -18.83
C HIS A 120 -0.22 1.64 -18.08
N VAL A 121 -1.35 1.02 -18.45
CA VAL A 121 -2.64 1.24 -17.76
C VAL A 121 -2.55 0.79 -16.31
N LEU A 122 -2.02 -0.41 -16.06
CA LEU A 122 -1.82 -0.96 -14.72
C LEU A 122 -0.95 -0.05 -13.85
N VAL A 123 0.18 0.43 -14.38
CA VAL A 123 1.04 1.39 -13.66
C VAL A 123 0.31 2.71 -13.40
N SER A 124 -0.51 3.20 -14.34
CA SER A 124 -1.30 4.40 -14.13
C SER A 124 -2.31 4.23 -13.01
N VAL A 125 -3.10 3.15 -13.04
CA VAL A 125 -4.16 2.90 -12.04
C VAL A 125 -3.57 2.64 -10.66
N ILE A 126 -2.47 1.85 -10.57
CA ILE A 126 -1.72 1.69 -9.32
C ILE A 126 -1.21 3.06 -8.83
N GLY A 127 -0.67 3.85 -9.75
CA GLY A 127 -0.18 5.20 -9.50
C GLY A 127 -1.23 6.13 -8.90
N ASP A 128 -2.43 6.13 -9.47
CA ASP A 128 -3.56 6.91 -9.00
C ASP A 128 -4.04 6.42 -7.62
N ALA A 129 -4.17 5.11 -7.45
CA ALA A 129 -4.62 4.51 -6.19
C ALA A 129 -3.68 4.84 -5.02
N PHE A 130 -2.36 4.65 -5.16
CA PHE A 130 -1.45 4.94 -4.06
C PHE A 130 -1.33 6.44 -3.77
N ARG A 131 -1.43 7.32 -4.79
CA ARG A 131 -1.47 8.78 -4.57
C ARG A 131 -2.73 9.20 -3.80
N ALA A 132 -3.87 8.60 -4.13
CA ALA A 132 -5.12 8.83 -3.41
C ALA A 132 -4.98 8.39 -1.93
N SER A 133 -4.42 7.20 -1.70
CA SER A 133 -4.15 6.67 -0.36
C SER A 133 -3.25 7.60 0.47
N LYS A 134 -2.11 8.03 -0.07
CA LYS A 134 -1.20 8.98 0.63
C LYS A 134 -1.87 10.31 0.99
N LYS A 135 -2.73 10.83 0.10
CA LYS A 135 -3.49 12.06 0.38
C LYS A 135 -4.49 11.84 1.50
N GLU A 136 -5.18 10.71 1.51
CA GLU A 136 -6.14 10.37 2.57
C GLU A 136 -5.46 10.18 3.92
N GLU A 137 -4.31 9.48 3.97
CA GLU A 137 -3.52 9.31 5.19
C GLU A 137 -3.09 10.65 5.77
N SER A 138 -2.62 11.58 4.93
CA SER A 138 -2.26 12.94 5.38
C SER A 138 -3.45 13.69 5.99
N ILE A 139 -4.63 13.56 5.38
CA ILE A 139 -5.86 14.19 5.88
C ILE A 139 -6.29 13.54 7.21
N ARG A 140 -6.28 12.20 7.29
CA ARG A 140 -6.63 11.45 8.51
C ARG A 140 -5.69 11.80 9.66
N GLY A 141 -4.38 11.81 9.43
CA GLY A 141 -3.39 12.23 10.43
C GLY A 141 -3.61 13.66 10.92
N GLY A 142 -3.97 14.59 10.02
CA GLY A 142 -4.33 15.95 10.41
C GLY A 142 -5.60 16.03 11.27
N ARG A 143 -6.63 15.24 10.93
CA ARG A 143 -7.87 15.16 11.74
C ARG A 143 -7.61 14.60 13.13
N ASP A 144 -6.78 13.57 13.24
CA ASP A 144 -6.46 12.95 14.53
C ASP A 144 -5.76 13.93 15.47
N LEU A 145 -4.80 14.71 14.96
CA LEU A 145 -4.14 15.77 15.73
C LEU A 145 -5.14 16.85 16.22
N ILE A 146 -6.08 17.26 15.36
CA ILE A 146 -7.12 18.23 15.73
C ILE A 146 -8.04 17.65 16.81
N VAL A 147 -8.46 16.39 16.67
CA VAL A 147 -9.32 15.70 17.64
C VAL A 147 -8.60 15.58 18.98
N GLU A 148 -7.32 15.25 19.00
CA GLU A 148 -6.52 15.17 20.21
C GLU A 148 -6.38 16.54 20.91
N ALA A 149 -6.09 17.60 20.15
CA ALA A 149 -6.03 18.96 20.67
C ALA A 149 -7.38 19.43 21.24
N LEU A 150 -8.49 19.13 20.55
CA LEU A 150 -9.85 19.45 21.03
C LEU A 150 -10.20 18.68 22.30
N ARG A 151 -9.83 17.40 22.41
CA ARG A 151 -10.01 16.59 23.63
C ARG A 151 -9.24 17.19 24.81
N HIS A 152 -8.00 17.61 24.60
CA HIS A 152 -7.21 18.27 25.64
C HIS A 152 -7.85 19.60 26.08
N LYS A 153 -8.26 20.45 25.13
CA LYS A 153 -8.93 21.73 25.43
C LYS A 153 -10.24 21.54 26.20
N ASN A 154 -11.06 20.57 25.80
CA ASN A 154 -12.30 20.24 26.52
C ASN A 154 -12.03 19.84 27.98
N LYS A 155 -11.00 19.02 28.21
CA LYS A 155 -10.61 18.59 29.56
C LYS A 155 -10.18 19.76 30.44
N VAL A 156 -9.45 20.73 29.88
CA VAL A 156 -9.05 21.95 30.61
C VAL A 156 -10.28 22.81 30.93
N LEU A 157 -11.13 23.07 29.94
CA LEU A 157 -12.35 23.86 30.12
C LEU A 157 -13.33 23.23 31.11
N GLN A 158 -13.41 21.89 31.18
CA GLN A 158 -14.21 21.18 32.17
C GLN A 158 -13.68 21.42 33.60
N ARG A 159 -12.36 21.36 33.80
CA ARG A 159 -11.74 21.65 35.10
C ARG A 159 -11.96 23.10 35.54
N GLU A 160 -11.77 24.05 34.64
CA GLU A 160 -12.01 25.47 34.93
C GLU A 160 -13.49 25.73 35.27
N ASN A 161 -14.42 25.12 34.53
CA ASN A 161 -15.85 25.22 34.83
C ASN A 161 -16.20 24.62 36.20
N GLU A 162 -15.63 23.49 36.57
CA GLU A 162 -15.83 22.89 37.90
C GLU A 162 -15.31 23.80 39.01
N GLU A 163 -14.14 24.41 38.81
CA GLU A 163 -13.56 25.35 39.77
C GLU A 163 -14.42 26.62 39.91
N LEU A 164 -14.85 27.22 38.80
CA LEU A 164 -15.72 28.39 38.81
C LEU A 164 -17.06 28.11 39.48
N LYS A 165 -17.67 26.94 39.21
CA LYS A 165 -18.91 26.51 39.89
C LYS A 165 -18.71 26.39 41.40
N ARG A 166 -17.58 25.85 41.86
CA ARG A 166 -17.25 25.80 43.30
C ARG A 166 -17.11 27.20 43.92
N ARG A 167 -16.45 28.13 43.23
CA ARG A 167 -16.28 29.52 43.70
C ARG A 167 -17.62 30.25 43.81
N LEU A 168 -18.50 30.11 42.81
CA LEU A 168 -19.83 30.73 42.80
C LEU A 168 -20.73 30.17 43.91
N ALA A 169 -20.69 28.85 44.16
CA ALA A 169 -21.41 28.24 45.27
C ALA A 169 -20.95 28.78 46.65
N GLY A 170 -19.67 29.12 46.80
CA GLY A 170 -19.12 29.71 48.02
C GLY A 170 -19.47 31.19 48.25
N GLN A 171 -19.89 31.93 47.21
CA GLN A 171 -20.31 33.33 47.30
C GLN A 171 -21.82 33.52 47.56
N SER A 172 -22.59 32.43 47.59
CA SER A 172 -24.05 32.45 47.76
C SER A 172 -24.52 32.27 49.21
N ASN A 173 -23.63 32.43 50.20
CA ASN A 173 -23.91 32.38 51.64
C ASN A 173 -23.51 33.68 52.33
#